data_AF-A0A3D8RPZ1-F1
#
_entry.id   AF-A0A3D8RPZ1-F1
#
_cell.length_a   1.000
_cell.length_b   1.000
_cell.length_c   1.000
_cell.angle_alpha   90.00
_cell.angle_beta   90.00
_cell.angle_gamma   90.00
#
_symmetry.space_group_name_H-M   'P 1'
#
loop_
_entity.id
_entity.type
_entity.pdbx_description
1 polymer ?
#
loop_
_entity_poly.entity_id
_entity_poly.type
_entity_poly.pdbx_seq_one_letter_code
_entity_poly.pdbx_strand_id
1 'polypeptide(L)'
;MKLLEIVTLTALYGAATAARTGDDRDLKTDVWAKTLNRRQTTWSPPSELVTPLQEVWDHVSTTYNNGDLLGFTNYGYDILMASNGTLNFCVRWDSDASVTEADRTAIESSLKANVRKWTDQLTGFMGWPFGEVPVSVVGWAVKDKAQLQGSVSGVDVHTTADSAGTPECDPACGRFFHQDNDYSACAGGAARHYDMSLWLTAGMEGGAGGDWGQRVGSEYFLGALDSPHIWLHEFGHTLALDDFYDWTPTGITNFIMNAGSSTTITDFDIWMMRDFWRHIASRFSVRKLKARAIGKFD
;
A
#
# COMPACT_ATOMS: atom_id res chain seq x y z
N MET A 1 47.62 -40.30 48.57
CA MET A 1 46.67 -41.37 48.93
C MET A 1 45.30 -40.93 48.43
N LYS A 2 44.65 -41.74 47.58
CA LYS A 2 43.38 -41.46 46.90
C LYS A 2 42.25 -41.14 47.90
N LEU A 3 41.31 -40.29 47.50
CA LEU A 3 39.89 -40.63 47.55
C LEU A 3 39.14 -39.86 46.45
N LEU A 4 38.42 -40.61 45.61
CA LEU A 4 37.43 -40.13 44.65
C LEU A 4 36.16 -39.74 45.41
N GLU A 5 35.52 -38.63 45.04
CA GLU A 5 34.06 -38.54 45.07
C GLU A 5 33.55 -38.00 43.73
N ILE A 6 32.61 -38.75 43.17
CA ILE A 6 31.91 -38.52 41.92
C ILE A 6 30.73 -37.61 42.24
N VAL A 7 30.66 -36.42 41.65
CA VAL A 7 29.45 -35.60 41.67
C VAL A 7 28.92 -35.51 40.24
N THR A 8 27.77 -36.16 40.06
CA THR A 8 26.95 -36.17 38.85
C THR A 8 26.45 -34.75 38.56
N LEU A 9 26.93 -34.14 37.48
CA LEU A 9 26.45 -32.82 37.03
C LEU A 9 25.22 -33.02 36.14
N THR A 10 24.03 -32.86 36.73
CA THR A 10 22.77 -32.76 35.98
C THR A 10 22.75 -31.45 35.18
N ALA A 11 22.76 -31.57 33.85
CA ALA A 11 22.56 -30.44 32.95
C ALA A 11 21.09 -29.99 32.99
N LEU A 12 20.85 -28.79 33.54
CA LEU A 12 19.60 -28.06 33.35
C LEU A 12 19.79 -27.09 32.19
N TYR A 13 19.30 -27.50 31.01
CA TYR A 13 18.94 -26.59 29.93
C TYR A 13 17.73 -25.75 30.41
N GLY A 14 18.01 -24.53 30.87
CA GLY A 14 17.01 -23.53 31.22
C GLY A 14 16.74 -22.60 30.04
N ALA A 15 15.47 -22.54 29.64
CA ALA A 15 14.96 -21.91 28.43
C ALA A 15 15.30 -20.42 28.28
N ALA A 16 15.69 -20.05 27.06
CA ALA A 16 15.60 -18.68 26.56
C ALA A 16 14.12 -18.32 26.34
N THR A 17 13.64 -17.28 27.00
CA THR A 17 12.40 -16.61 26.58
C THR A 17 12.37 -15.16 27.03
N ALA A 18 11.77 -14.35 26.16
CA ALA A 18 11.39 -12.94 26.30
C ALA A 18 12.47 -11.87 26.03
N ALA A 19 13.00 -11.85 24.81
CA ALA A 19 13.25 -10.57 24.16
C ALA A 19 11.89 -10.03 23.66
N ARG A 20 11.25 -9.18 24.46
CA ARG A 20 10.17 -8.30 23.99
C ARG A 20 10.88 -7.10 23.38
N THR A 21 11.33 -7.21 22.13
CA THR A 21 11.77 -6.03 21.38
C THR A 21 10.52 -5.25 21.05
N GLY A 22 10.29 -4.14 21.78
CA GLY A 22 9.38 -3.11 21.32
C GLY A 22 9.84 -2.70 19.92
N ASP A 23 8.88 -2.63 19.01
CA ASP A 23 9.09 -2.05 17.69
C ASP A 23 9.40 -0.56 17.89
N ASP A 24 10.45 -0.02 17.26
CA ASP A 24 10.80 1.41 17.38
C ASP A 24 9.66 2.33 16.89
N ARG A 25 8.70 1.80 16.12
CA ARG A 25 7.44 2.49 15.75
C ARG A 25 6.51 2.72 16.94
N ASP A 26 6.60 1.93 18.01
CA ASP A 26 5.84 2.16 19.24
C ASP A 26 6.38 3.37 20.04
N LEU A 27 7.62 3.80 19.76
CA LEU A 27 8.29 4.92 20.43
C LEU A 27 8.15 6.25 19.67
N LYS A 28 7.82 6.19 18.37
CA LYS A 28 7.51 7.37 17.57
C LYS A 28 6.01 7.59 17.58
N THR A 29 5.58 8.78 17.99
CA THR A 29 4.18 9.20 18.19
C THR A 29 3.36 9.34 16.91
N ASP A 30 3.60 8.49 15.90
CA ASP A 30 2.93 8.49 14.60
C ASP A 30 1.54 7.82 14.71
N VAL A 31 0.66 8.44 15.51
CA VAL A 31 -0.69 7.95 15.79
C VAL A 31 -1.67 8.50 14.75
N TRP A 32 -1.55 8.03 13.51
CA TRP A 32 -2.44 8.43 12.41
C TRP A 32 -3.82 7.77 12.49
N ALA A 33 -3.96 6.77 13.35
CA ALA A 33 -5.23 6.25 13.77
C ALA A 33 -5.17 5.84 15.24
N LYS A 34 -6.28 6.05 15.94
CA LYS A 34 -6.47 6.05 17.39
C LYS A 34 -5.93 4.78 18.04
N THR A 35 -4.62 4.71 18.32
CA THR A 35 -3.93 3.59 18.99
C THR A 35 -4.54 2.23 18.59
N LEU A 36 -4.76 2.00 17.28
CA LEU A 36 -5.57 0.88 16.76
C LEU A 36 -5.24 -0.38 17.52
N ASN A 37 -6.25 -1.02 18.12
CA ASN A 37 -6.37 -2.46 18.38
C ASN A 37 -5.11 -3.29 18.04
N ARG A 38 -4.00 -2.98 18.75
CA ARG A 38 -2.66 -3.35 18.29
C ARG A 38 -2.60 -4.86 18.34
N ARG A 39 -2.28 -5.49 17.20
CA ARG A 39 -1.97 -6.92 17.04
C ARG A 39 -3.15 -7.87 16.88
N GLN A 40 -4.26 -7.43 16.28
CA GLN A 40 -5.24 -8.40 15.85
C GLN A 40 -4.67 -9.21 14.68
N THR A 41 -4.38 -10.49 14.92
CA THR A 41 -3.76 -11.39 13.93
C THR A 41 -4.81 -12.21 13.15
N THR A 42 -6.07 -12.14 13.57
CA THR A 42 -7.19 -12.95 13.06
C THR A 42 -8.37 -12.09 12.63
N TRP A 43 -9.22 -12.62 11.75
CA TRP A 43 -10.50 -12.01 11.42
C TRP A 43 -11.45 -12.01 12.62
N SER A 44 -11.74 -10.82 13.16
CA SER A 44 -12.70 -10.60 14.26
C SER A 44 -13.01 -9.09 14.34
N PRO A 45 -13.63 -8.50 13.30
CA PRO A 45 -14.03 -7.10 13.33
C PRO A 45 -14.98 -6.81 14.51
N PRO A 46 -15.06 -5.55 14.98
CA PRO A 46 -16.13 -5.12 15.87
C PRO A 46 -17.51 -5.53 15.32
N SER A 47 -18.43 -5.93 16.19
CA SER A 47 -19.72 -6.51 15.81
C SER A 47 -20.54 -5.60 14.89
N GLU A 48 -20.46 -4.30 15.11
CA GLU A 48 -21.11 -3.25 14.34
C GLU A 48 -20.55 -3.11 12.91
N LEU A 49 -19.33 -3.62 12.66
CA LEU A 49 -18.71 -3.59 11.34
C LEU A 49 -18.95 -4.88 10.54
N VAL A 50 -19.40 -5.97 11.18
CA VAL A 50 -19.58 -7.26 10.49
C VAL A 50 -20.55 -7.15 9.30
N THR A 51 -21.74 -6.60 9.52
CA THR A 51 -22.75 -6.42 8.48
C THR A 51 -22.28 -5.49 7.35
N PRO A 52 -21.84 -4.25 7.61
CA PRO A 52 -21.41 -3.36 6.54
C PRO A 52 -20.18 -3.89 5.77
N LEU A 53 -19.26 -4.63 6.41
CA LEU A 53 -18.15 -5.28 5.70
C LEU A 53 -18.64 -6.37 4.74
N GLN A 54 -19.63 -7.16 5.15
CA GLN A 54 -20.22 -8.18 4.28
C GLN A 54 -20.94 -7.54 3.08
N GLU A 55 -21.67 -6.45 3.28
CA GLU A 55 -22.32 -5.71 2.20
C GLU A 55 -21.31 -5.18 1.17
N VAL A 56 -20.18 -4.64 1.64
CA VAL A 56 -19.06 -4.24 0.76
C VAL A 56 -18.52 -5.43 -0.01
N TRP A 57 -18.23 -6.54 0.66
CA TRP A 57 -17.71 -7.73 0.01
C TRP A 57 -18.65 -8.27 -1.07
N ASP A 58 -19.94 -8.36 -0.77
CA ASP A 58 -20.96 -8.84 -1.71
C ASP A 58 -21.10 -7.90 -2.91
N HIS A 59 -21.03 -6.59 -2.66
CA HIS A 59 -21.04 -5.58 -3.73
C HIS A 59 -19.84 -5.78 -4.67
N VAL A 60 -18.61 -5.67 -4.16
CA VAL A 60 -17.40 -5.76 -5.01
C VAL A 60 -17.26 -7.12 -5.69
N SER A 61 -17.71 -8.21 -5.05
CA SER A 61 -17.68 -9.55 -5.64
C SER A 61 -18.57 -9.69 -6.87
N THR A 62 -19.59 -8.82 -7.02
CA THR A 62 -20.53 -8.86 -8.15
C THR A 62 -20.27 -7.77 -9.18
N THR A 63 -19.78 -6.60 -8.76
CA THR A 63 -19.59 -5.44 -9.66
C THR A 63 -18.19 -5.39 -10.28
N TYR A 64 -17.17 -5.92 -9.62
CA TYR A 64 -15.80 -5.80 -10.11
C TYR A 64 -15.46 -6.90 -11.09
N ASN A 65 -14.69 -6.53 -12.13
CA ASN A 65 -14.18 -7.43 -13.17
C ASN A 65 -15.28 -8.38 -13.72
N ASN A 66 -16.48 -7.85 -13.97
CA ASN A 66 -17.65 -8.63 -14.41
C ASN A 66 -17.98 -9.85 -13.51
N GLY A 67 -17.79 -9.71 -12.20
CA GLY A 67 -18.01 -10.78 -11.21
C GLY A 67 -16.81 -11.71 -10.99
N ASP A 68 -15.64 -11.40 -11.59
CA ASP A 68 -14.39 -12.14 -11.38
C ASP A 68 -13.37 -11.30 -10.60
N LEU A 69 -13.79 -10.73 -9.47
CA LEU A 69 -12.95 -9.92 -8.58
C LEU A 69 -11.61 -10.62 -8.26
N LEU A 70 -11.65 -11.93 -7.98
CA LEU A 70 -10.47 -12.68 -7.55
C LEU A 70 -9.55 -13.11 -8.71
N GLY A 71 -10.02 -13.04 -9.95
CA GLY A 71 -9.22 -13.30 -11.15
C GLY A 71 -8.26 -12.15 -11.49
N PHE A 72 -8.50 -10.94 -10.99
CA PHE A 72 -7.59 -9.83 -11.14
C PHE A 72 -6.37 -9.99 -10.22
N THR A 73 -5.17 -9.89 -10.81
CA THR A 73 -3.89 -10.23 -10.16
C THR A 73 -2.89 -9.08 -10.16
N ASN A 74 -3.41 -7.85 -10.18
CA ASN A 74 -2.61 -6.63 -10.08
C ASN A 74 -3.10 -5.67 -8.98
N TYR A 75 -3.79 -6.17 -7.95
CA TYR A 75 -4.09 -5.32 -6.80
C TYR A 75 -2.79 -4.94 -6.08
N GLY A 76 -2.84 -3.91 -5.23
CA GLY A 76 -1.70 -3.49 -4.40
C GLY A 76 -1.09 -4.63 -3.59
N TYR A 77 -1.91 -5.61 -3.19
CA TYR A 77 -1.42 -6.84 -2.56
C TYR A 77 -0.58 -7.70 -3.53
N ASP A 78 -1.02 -7.90 -4.77
CA ASP A 78 -0.24 -8.63 -5.79
C ASP A 78 1.08 -7.93 -6.08
N ILE A 79 1.01 -6.61 -6.23
CA ILE A 79 2.17 -5.77 -6.52
C ILE A 79 3.18 -5.89 -5.38
N LEU A 80 2.74 -5.76 -4.11
CA LEU A 80 3.60 -5.95 -2.95
C LEU A 80 4.16 -7.36 -2.84
N MET A 81 3.40 -8.40 -3.22
CA MET A 81 3.91 -9.77 -3.23
C MET A 81 4.94 -9.98 -4.33
N ALA A 82 4.74 -9.40 -5.51
CA ALA A 82 5.67 -9.47 -6.64
C ALA A 82 6.97 -8.70 -6.38
N SER A 83 6.89 -7.54 -5.72
CA SER A 83 8.03 -6.69 -5.38
C SER A 83 8.72 -7.09 -4.07
N ASN A 84 8.26 -8.16 -3.40
CA ASN A 84 8.75 -8.58 -2.09
C ASN A 84 8.68 -7.47 -1.02
N GLY A 85 7.57 -6.72 -1.03
CA GLY A 85 7.22 -5.78 0.02
C GLY A 85 7.75 -4.37 -0.18
N THR A 86 8.21 -4.00 -1.37
CA THR A 86 8.64 -2.64 -1.70
C THR A 86 7.66 -1.95 -2.66
N LEU A 87 7.65 -0.63 -2.70
CA LEU A 87 6.94 0.13 -3.74
C LEU A 87 7.83 1.20 -4.34
N ASN A 88 8.12 1.05 -5.62
CA ASN A 88 8.80 2.04 -6.43
C ASN A 88 7.78 2.87 -7.21
N PHE A 89 7.83 4.19 -7.04
CA PHE A 89 7.01 5.14 -7.78
C PHE A 89 7.80 5.77 -8.93
N CYS A 90 7.13 5.98 -10.05
CA CYS A 90 7.56 6.95 -11.05
C CYS A 90 6.57 8.12 -11.10
N VAL A 91 7.07 9.35 -10.95
CA VAL A 91 6.22 10.55 -10.92
C VAL A 91 6.02 11.07 -12.34
N ARG A 92 4.77 11.24 -12.76
CA ARG A 92 4.38 11.89 -14.00
C ARG A 92 3.98 13.34 -13.70
N TRP A 93 4.88 14.26 -13.98
CA TRP A 93 4.68 15.70 -13.75
C TRP A 93 3.98 16.34 -14.94
N ASP A 94 2.66 16.34 -14.91
CA ASP A 94 1.78 16.89 -15.94
C ASP A 94 1.41 18.34 -15.61
N SER A 95 2.44 19.18 -15.55
CA SER A 95 2.35 20.61 -15.25
C SER A 95 3.40 21.35 -16.08
N ASP A 96 3.18 22.63 -16.35
CA ASP A 96 4.18 23.50 -16.99
C ASP A 96 5.10 24.17 -15.95
N ALA A 97 4.77 24.06 -14.66
CA ALA A 97 5.62 24.56 -13.59
C ALA A 97 6.93 23.78 -13.51
N SER A 98 7.96 24.41 -12.95
CA SER A 98 9.17 23.72 -12.51
C SER A 98 8.94 23.03 -11.17
N VAL A 99 9.69 21.96 -10.91
CA VAL A 99 9.71 21.24 -9.64
C VAL A 99 11.14 21.23 -9.09
N THR A 100 11.30 21.72 -7.86
CA THR A 100 12.62 21.80 -7.22
C THR A 100 13.04 20.46 -6.63
N GLU A 101 14.32 20.31 -6.30
CA GLU A 101 14.81 19.14 -5.55
C GLU A 101 14.13 19.01 -4.18
N ALA A 102 13.78 20.13 -3.55
CA ALA A 102 13.03 20.15 -2.29
C ALA A 102 11.60 19.64 -2.48
N ASP A 103 10.91 20.07 -3.54
CA ASP A 103 9.56 19.58 -3.87
C ASP A 103 9.58 18.08 -4.14
N ARG A 104 10.56 17.59 -4.93
CA ARG A 104 10.70 16.16 -5.21
C ARG A 104 10.95 15.35 -3.93
N THR A 105 11.80 15.85 -3.04
CA THR A 105 12.07 15.22 -1.73
C THR A 105 10.81 15.21 -0.86
N ALA A 106 10.04 16.29 -0.87
CA ALA A 106 8.80 16.40 -0.11
C ALA A 106 7.72 15.44 -0.66
N ILE A 107 7.60 15.32 -1.98
CA ILE A 107 6.68 14.37 -2.64
C ILE A 107 7.03 12.93 -2.27
N GLU A 108 8.30 12.53 -2.35
CA GLU A 108 8.72 11.19 -1.95
C GLU A 108 8.47 10.94 -0.46
N SER A 109 8.72 11.93 0.40
CA SER A 109 8.46 11.83 1.84
C SER A 109 6.96 11.69 2.14
N SER A 110 6.12 12.44 1.40
CA SER A 110 4.67 12.33 1.47
C SER A 110 4.20 10.93 1.06
N LEU A 111 4.69 10.38 -0.05
CA LEU A 111 4.38 9.02 -0.48
C LEU A 111 4.77 7.99 0.60
N LYS A 112 5.99 8.07 1.14
CA LYS A 112 6.46 7.21 2.23
C LYS A 112 5.54 7.25 3.45
N ALA A 113 5.12 8.44 3.87
CA ALA A 113 4.25 8.60 5.04
C ALA A 113 2.83 8.08 4.76
N ASN A 114 2.25 8.42 3.61
CA ASN A 114 0.86 8.15 3.30
C ASN A 114 0.60 6.69 2.88
N VAL A 115 1.54 6.03 2.19
CA VAL A 115 1.49 4.57 1.97
C VAL A 115 1.49 3.83 3.31
N ARG A 116 2.34 4.23 4.27
CA ARG A 116 2.40 3.61 5.60
C ARG A 116 1.08 3.70 6.36
N LYS A 117 0.32 4.79 6.21
CA LYS A 117 -0.98 4.94 6.87
C LYS A 117 -1.93 3.77 6.53
N TRP A 118 -1.82 3.22 5.32
CA TRP A 118 -2.51 1.99 4.91
C TRP A 118 -1.73 0.73 5.29
N THR A 119 -0.50 0.57 4.80
CA THR A 119 0.21 -0.72 4.83
C THR A 119 0.60 -1.17 6.22
N ASP A 120 0.90 -0.26 7.15
CA ASP A 120 1.21 -0.61 8.54
C ASP A 120 0.03 -1.32 9.22
N GLN A 121 -1.21 -1.06 8.78
CA GLN A 121 -2.42 -1.67 9.34
C GLN A 121 -2.60 -3.15 8.97
N LEU A 122 -1.81 -3.66 8.01
CA LEU A 122 -1.76 -5.10 7.67
C LEU A 122 -0.69 -5.85 8.47
N THR A 123 0.24 -5.15 9.14
CA THR A 123 1.36 -5.79 9.85
C THR A 123 0.87 -6.81 10.87
N GLY A 124 1.26 -8.08 10.68
CA GLY A 124 0.89 -9.20 11.55
C GLY A 124 -0.54 -9.72 11.38
N PHE A 125 -1.36 -9.10 10.52
CA PHE A 125 -2.73 -9.53 10.26
C PHE A 125 -2.77 -10.71 9.28
N MET A 126 -3.39 -11.82 9.67
CA MET A 126 -3.65 -12.99 8.81
C MET A 126 -2.49 -13.44 7.92
N GLY A 127 -1.28 -13.50 8.49
CA GLY A 127 -0.09 -13.97 7.79
C GLY A 127 0.48 -13.00 6.74
N TRP A 128 0.08 -11.73 6.78
CA TRP A 128 0.74 -10.66 6.00
C TRP A 128 2.26 -10.71 6.22
N PRO A 129 3.06 -10.84 5.16
CA PRO A 129 4.48 -11.17 5.29
C PRO A 129 5.39 -9.98 5.54
N PHE A 130 4.89 -8.75 5.35
CA PHE A 130 5.72 -7.55 5.40
C PHE A 130 5.55 -6.82 6.74
N GLY A 131 6.67 -6.59 7.41
CA GLY A 131 6.71 -5.78 8.63
C GLY A 131 6.73 -4.28 8.36
N GLU A 132 7.21 -3.89 7.17
CA GLU A 132 7.32 -2.53 6.66
C GLU A 132 7.24 -2.60 5.13
N VAL A 133 6.74 -1.54 4.50
CA VAL A 133 6.77 -1.37 3.04
C VAL A 133 7.67 -0.17 2.71
N PRO A 134 8.93 -0.39 2.32
CA PRO A 134 9.79 0.69 1.82
C PRO A 134 9.23 1.27 0.53
N VAL A 135 9.17 2.60 0.46
CA VAL A 135 8.70 3.35 -0.70
C VAL A 135 9.85 4.20 -1.24
N SER A 136 10.04 4.22 -2.56
CA SER A 136 11.04 5.07 -3.24
C SER A 136 10.45 5.72 -4.48
N VAL A 137 10.98 6.89 -4.88
CA VAL A 137 10.73 7.44 -6.21
C VAL A 137 11.94 7.12 -7.10
N VAL A 138 11.73 6.32 -8.14
CA VAL A 138 12.81 5.83 -9.02
C VAL A 138 12.87 6.57 -10.35
N GLY A 139 11.81 7.29 -10.73
CA GLY A 139 11.75 8.01 -12.00
C GLY A 139 10.83 9.22 -11.98
N TRP A 140 11.05 10.11 -12.94
CA TRP A 140 10.28 11.31 -13.22
C TRP A 140 10.03 11.44 -14.72
N ALA A 141 8.77 11.59 -15.12
CA ALA A 141 8.39 11.99 -16.46
C ALA A 141 7.97 13.45 -16.48
N VAL A 142 8.56 14.24 -17.36
CA VAL A 142 8.34 15.68 -17.53
C VAL A 142 8.23 16.03 -19.01
N LYS A 143 7.63 17.17 -19.36
CA LYS A 143 7.60 17.64 -20.76
C LYS A 143 9.00 18.08 -21.21
N ASP A 144 9.72 18.76 -20.32
CA ASP A 144 11.10 19.22 -20.53
C ASP A 144 11.95 18.88 -19.29
N LYS A 145 13.16 18.34 -19.51
CA LYS A 145 14.12 18.06 -18.42
C LYS A 145 14.43 19.30 -17.59
N ALA A 146 14.39 20.49 -18.19
CA ALA A 146 14.63 21.75 -17.49
C ALA A 146 13.59 22.06 -16.40
N GLN A 147 12.43 21.39 -16.40
CA GLN A 147 11.44 21.50 -15.33
C GLN A 147 11.95 20.90 -14.01
N LEU A 148 12.85 19.91 -14.06
CA LEU A 148 13.47 19.34 -12.87
C LEU A 148 14.67 20.19 -12.46
N GLN A 149 14.47 21.06 -11.48
CA GLN A 149 15.55 21.90 -10.95
C GLN A 149 16.40 21.13 -9.93
N GLY A 150 17.69 21.43 -9.87
CA GLY A 150 18.65 20.78 -8.98
C GLY A 150 19.14 19.42 -9.49
N SER A 151 19.60 18.57 -8.58
CA SER A 151 20.17 17.27 -8.95
C SER A 151 19.07 16.25 -9.26
N VAL A 152 19.19 15.58 -10.40
CA VAL A 152 18.35 14.40 -10.75
C VAL A 152 19.11 13.09 -10.55
N SER A 153 20.23 13.10 -9.82
CA SER A 153 20.99 11.89 -9.51
C SER A 153 20.13 10.87 -8.76
N GLY A 154 20.11 9.62 -9.22
CA GLY A 154 19.40 8.52 -8.56
C GLY A 154 18.02 8.21 -9.14
N VAL A 155 17.44 9.12 -9.93
CA VAL A 155 16.15 8.91 -10.63
C VAL A 155 16.33 8.87 -12.13
N ASP A 156 15.50 8.09 -12.81
CA ASP A 156 15.42 8.08 -14.27
C ASP A 156 14.54 9.25 -14.75
N VAL A 157 14.99 9.99 -15.76
CA VAL A 157 14.26 11.15 -16.28
C VAL A 157 13.76 10.87 -17.69
N HIS A 158 12.44 10.84 -17.84
CA HIS A 158 11.72 10.58 -19.08
C HIS A 158 11.15 11.89 -19.63
N THR A 159 11.24 12.08 -20.94
CA THR A 159 10.64 13.21 -21.67
C THR A 159 9.72 12.77 -22.80
N THR A 160 9.29 11.51 -22.74
CA THR A 160 8.27 10.94 -23.61
C THR A 160 6.89 11.27 -23.06
N ALA A 161 5.89 11.21 -23.93
CA ALA A 161 4.49 11.41 -23.56
C ALA A 161 3.65 10.24 -24.08
N ASP A 162 2.55 9.96 -23.38
CA ASP A 162 1.57 8.98 -23.81
C ASP A 162 0.75 9.49 -25.02
N SER A 163 -0.21 8.67 -25.47
CA SER A 163 -1.09 9.03 -26.59
C SER A 163 -1.95 10.27 -26.36
N ALA A 164 -2.14 10.69 -25.10
CA ALA A 164 -2.87 11.90 -24.73
C ALA A 164 -1.95 13.13 -24.58
N GLY A 165 -0.64 12.96 -24.81
CA GLY A 165 0.35 14.04 -24.67
C GLY A 165 0.78 14.30 -23.23
N THR A 166 0.44 13.41 -22.29
CA THR A 166 0.83 13.53 -20.88
C THR A 166 2.21 12.92 -20.68
N PRO A 167 3.16 13.58 -19.98
CA PRO A 167 4.47 13.01 -19.69
C PRO A 167 4.36 11.60 -19.12
N GLU A 168 5.10 10.65 -19.71
CA GLU A 168 4.97 9.22 -19.43
C GLU A 168 6.30 8.62 -18.99
N CYS A 169 6.26 7.90 -17.86
CA CYS A 169 7.34 7.03 -17.41
C CYS A 169 7.47 5.83 -18.36
N ASP A 170 8.68 5.33 -18.59
CA ASP A 170 8.92 4.28 -19.59
C ASP A 170 8.02 3.05 -19.37
N PRO A 171 7.06 2.75 -20.28
CA PRO A 171 6.18 1.60 -20.13
C PRO A 171 6.93 0.27 -20.01
N ALA A 172 8.14 0.17 -20.58
CA ALA A 172 8.98 -1.03 -20.48
C ALA A 172 9.43 -1.34 -19.03
N CYS A 173 9.32 -0.35 -18.12
CA CYS A 173 9.71 -0.45 -16.73
C CYS A 173 8.50 -0.49 -15.76
N GLY A 174 7.26 -0.38 -16.24
CA GLY A 174 6.09 -0.27 -15.37
C GLY A 174 5.41 -1.61 -15.08
N ARG A 175 5.15 -1.91 -13.80
CA ARG A 175 4.43 -3.14 -13.37
C ARG A 175 3.03 -3.27 -13.97
N PHE A 176 2.36 -2.14 -14.24
CA PHE A 176 1.07 -2.12 -14.95
C PHE A 176 1.15 -2.80 -16.32
N PHE A 177 2.25 -2.59 -17.05
CA PHE A 177 2.48 -3.15 -18.38
C PHE A 177 3.12 -4.55 -18.33
N HIS A 178 3.87 -4.85 -17.27
CA HIS A 178 4.66 -6.08 -17.11
C HIS A 178 4.21 -6.89 -15.90
N GLN A 179 3.00 -7.45 -15.97
CA GLN A 179 2.44 -8.23 -14.86
C GLN A 179 3.02 -9.64 -14.70
N ASP A 180 3.76 -10.08 -15.70
CA ASP A 180 4.61 -11.26 -15.69
C ASP A 180 5.94 -11.06 -14.94
N ASN A 181 6.22 -9.81 -14.51
CA ASN A 181 7.49 -9.38 -13.91
C ASN A 181 8.69 -9.51 -14.88
N ASP A 182 8.45 -9.51 -16.19
CA ASP A 182 9.51 -9.45 -17.20
C ASP A 182 9.89 -8.00 -17.51
N TYR A 183 10.93 -7.52 -16.86
CA TYR A 183 11.51 -6.19 -17.08
C TYR A 183 12.74 -6.23 -18.00
N SER A 184 12.90 -7.25 -18.84
CA SER A 184 14.05 -7.36 -19.75
C SER A 184 14.13 -6.23 -20.78
N ALA A 185 12.99 -5.61 -21.11
CA ALA A 185 12.90 -4.44 -21.98
C ALA A 185 13.18 -3.11 -21.24
N CYS A 186 13.12 -3.09 -19.90
CA CYS A 186 13.47 -1.92 -19.11
C CYS A 186 14.99 -1.70 -19.20
N ALA A 187 15.43 -0.51 -19.62
CA ALA A 187 16.86 -0.22 -19.80
C ALA A 187 17.70 -0.43 -18.53
N GLY A 188 17.11 -0.19 -17.35
CA GLY A 188 17.72 -0.46 -16.04
C GLY A 188 17.35 -1.81 -15.41
N GLY A 189 16.61 -2.64 -16.15
CA GLY A 189 16.09 -3.94 -15.72
C GLY A 189 15.18 -3.86 -14.49
N ALA A 190 14.98 -5.01 -13.84
CA ALA A 190 14.16 -5.11 -12.64
C ALA A 190 14.65 -4.21 -11.48
N ALA A 191 15.90 -3.77 -11.45
CA ALA A 191 16.37 -2.85 -10.41
C ALA A 191 15.86 -1.41 -10.57
N ARG A 192 15.36 -1.05 -11.76
CA ARG A 192 14.87 0.30 -12.10
C ARG A 192 13.41 0.32 -12.51
N HIS A 193 12.70 -0.80 -12.36
CA HIS A 193 11.26 -0.84 -12.58
C HIS A 193 10.52 0.01 -11.55
N TYR A 194 9.31 0.45 -11.91
CA TYR A 194 8.36 1.07 -10.99
C TYR A 194 7.10 0.23 -10.87
N ASP A 195 6.56 0.20 -9.66
CA ASP A 195 5.34 -0.50 -9.29
C ASP A 195 4.09 0.36 -9.59
N MET A 196 4.20 1.66 -9.29
CA MET A 196 3.09 2.61 -9.34
C MET A 196 3.53 3.90 -10.04
N SER A 197 2.57 4.59 -10.65
CA SER A 197 2.77 5.94 -11.15
C SER A 197 2.02 6.97 -10.30
N LEU A 198 2.69 8.06 -9.91
CA LEU A 198 2.05 9.23 -9.29
C LEU A 198 1.92 10.31 -10.35
N TRP A 199 0.70 10.62 -10.76
CA TRP A 199 0.43 11.67 -11.74
C TRP A 199 0.04 12.94 -10.99
N LEU A 200 0.82 13.99 -11.20
CA LEU A 200 0.57 15.32 -10.65
C LEU A 200 0.17 16.24 -11.79
N THR A 201 -1.14 16.39 -11.99
CA THR A 201 -1.72 17.16 -13.10
C THR A 201 -2.06 18.57 -12.64
N ALA A 202 -1.58 19.58 -13.35
CA ALA A 202 -1.89 20.97 -13.06
C ALA A 202 -3.39 21.26 -13.22
N GLY A 203 -3.99 21.90 -12.21
CA GLY A 203 -5.38 22.34 -12.24
C GLY A 203 -6.43 21.22 -12.23
N MET A 204 -6.03 19.96 -12.00
CA MET A 204 -6.99 18.87 -11.83
C MET A 204 -7.68 18.97 -10.46
N GLU A 205 -9.01 18.87 -10.49
CA GLU A 205 -9.85 18.68 -9.32
C GLU A 205 -10.21 17.20 -9.17
N GLY A 206 -10.37 16.73 -7.93
CA GLY A 206 -10.60 15.31 -7.63
C GLY A 206 -9.37 14.44 -7.84
N GLY A 207 -9.59 13.14 -8.04
CA GLY A 207 -8.55 12.15 -8.23
C GLY A 207 -9.02 10.96 -9.08
N ALA A 208 -8.06 10.11 -9.42
CA ALA A 208 -8.31 8.78 -9.97
C ALA A 208 -7.19 7.83 -9.52
N GLY A 209 -7.52 6.58 -9.24
CA GLY A 209 -6.56 5.60 -8.73
C GLY A 209 -6.89 4.17 -9.11
N GLY A 210 -5.89 3.31 -9.02
CA GLY A 210 -6.04 1.89 -9.30
C GLY A 210 -4.72 1.13 -9.23
N ASP A 211 -4.61 0.07 -10.03
CA ASP A 211 -3.44 -0.80 -10.11
C ASP A 211 -2.23 -0.17 -10.82
N TRP A 212 -2.46 0.87 -11.63
CA TRP A 212 -1.42 1.64 -12.31
C TRP A 212 -0.81 2.76 -11.45
N GLY A 213 -1.45 3.11 -10.33
CA GLY A 213 -1.06 4.21 -9.45
C GLY A 213 -2.20 5.19 -9.17
N GLN A 214 -1.86 6.46 -8.95
CA GLN A 214 -2.79 7.52 -8.55
C GLN A 214 -2.54 8.79 -9.36
N ARG A 215 -3.62 9.54 -9.61
CA ARG A 215 -3.60 10.85 -10.25
C ARG A 215 -4.38 11.86 -9.43
N VAL A 216 -3.76 13.00 -9.15
CA VAL A 216 -4.37 14.12 -8.43
C VAL A 216 -3.83 15.46 -8.94
N GLY A 217 -4.45 16.56 -8.50
CA GLY A 217 -3.95 17.91 -8.73
C GLY A 217 -2.54 18.13 -8.17
N SER A 218 -1.63 18.69 -8.97
CA SER A 218 -0.24 18.96 -8.53
C SER A 218 -0.18 20.00 -7.41
N GLU A 219 -0.97 21.06 -7.53
CA GLU A 219 -1.10 22.13 -6.54
C GLU A 219 -1.72 21.59 -5.25
N TYR A 220 -2.73 20.74 -5.40
CA TYR A 220 -3.37 20.06 -4.28
C TYR A 220 -2.39 19.18 -3.51
N PHE A 221 -1.64 18.30 -4.20
CA PHE A 221 -0.75 17.36 -3.53
C PHE A 221 0.38 18.08 -2.79
N LEU A 222 0.99 19.10 -3.44
CA LEU A 222 2.01 19.94 -2.82
C LEU A 222 1.46 20.76 -1.64
N GLY A 223 0.20 21.19 -1.70
CA GLY A 223 -0.48 21.90 -0.61
C GLY A 223 -0.90 20.99 0.55
N ALA A 224 -0.92 19.67 0.38
CA ALA A 224 -1.45 18.71 1.33
C ALA A 224 -0.49 17.56 1.68
N LEU A 225 0.83 17.77 1.52
CA LEU A 225 1.88 16.74 1.65
C LEU A 225 1.74 15.83 2.89
N ASP A 226 1.37 16.37 4.05
CA ASP A 226 1.25 15.57 5.28
C ASP A 226 0.06 14.60 5.26
N SER A 227 -1.02 14.95 4.57
CA SER A 227 -2.24 14.15 4.50
C SER A 227 -3.10 14.51 3.28
N PRO A 228 -2.68 14.11 2.07
CA PRO A 228 -3.43 14.36 0.85
C PRO A 228 -4.61 13.37 0.78
N HIS A 229 -5.70 13.67 1.47
CA HIS A 229 -6.90 12.81 1.59
C HIS A 229 -7.48 12.29 0.26
N ILE A 230 -7.52 13.09 -0.81
CA ILE A 230 -7.88 12.61 -2.17
C ILE A 230 -6.91 11.52 -2.62
N TRP A 231 -5.59 11.72 -2.52
CA TRP A 231 -4.61 10.69 -2.87
C TRP A 231 -4.75 9.45 -1.98
N LEU A 232 -5.06 9.61 -0.68
CA LEU A 232 -5.31 8.48 0.22
C LEU A 232 -6.53 7.66 -0.18
N HIS A 233 -7.59 8.32 -0.68
CA HIS A 233 -8.75 7.68 -1.30
C HIS A 233 -8.34 6.92 -2.58
N GLU A 234 -7.59 7.56 -3.49
CA GLU A 234 -7.12 6.92 -4.73
C GLU A 234 -6.20 5.71 -4.47
N PHE A 235 -5.38 5.75 -3.42
CA PHE A 235 -4.58 4.61 -2.99
C PHE A 235 -5.43 3.49 -2.37
N GLY A 236 -6.62 3.80 -1.87
CA GLY A 236 -7.61 2.81 -1.46
C GLY A 236 -8.07 1.93 -2.63
N HIS A 237 -8.27 2.49 -3.82
CA HIS A 237 -8.59 1.70 -5.03
C HIS A 237 -7.46 0.76 -5.43
N THR A 238 -6.20 1.16 -5.24
CA THR A 238 -5.06 0.26 -5.37
C THR A 238 -5.19 -0.97 -4.45
N LEU A 239 -5.80 -0.80 -3.27
CA LEU A 239 -6.07 -1.86 -2.31
C LEU A 239 -7.44 -2.54 -2.52
N ALA A 240 -8.00 -2.39 -3.72
CA ALA A 240 -9.26 -2.99 -4.16
C ALA A 240 -10.50 -2.49 -3.40
N LEU A 241 -10.43 -1.28 -2.85
CA LEU A 241 -11.56 -0.66 -2.16
C LEU A 241 -12.44 0.09 -3.16
N ASP A 242 -13.74 0.06 -2.90
CA ASP A 242 -14.75 0.60 -3.80
C ASP A 242 -14.95 2.11 -3.65
N ASP A 243 -15.53 2.71 -4.69
CA ASP A 243 -16.18 4.00 -4.60
C ASP A 243 -17.59 3.85 -4.02
N PHE A 244 -18.03 4.84 -3.26
CA PHE A 244 -19.34 4.82 -2.57
C PHE A 244 -20.21 6.01 -2.98
N TYR A 245 -20.27 6.30 -4.29
CA TYR A 245 -21.01 7.48 -4.81
C TYR A 245 -22.53 7.31 -4.79
N ASP A 246 -23.02 6.11 -5.05
CA ASP A 246 -24.45 5.80 -5.23
C ASP A 246 -25.01 4.87 -4.15
N TRP A 247 -24.15 4.39 -3.25
CA TRP A 247 -24.56 3.53 -2.14
C TRP A 247 -23.62 3.70 -0.94
N THR A 248 -24.12 3.36 0.25
CA THR A 248 -23.31 3.29 1.47
C THR A 248 -23.71 2.06 2.28
N PRO A 249 -22.77 1.39 2.96
CA PRO A 249 -23.08 0.23 3.76
C PRO A 249 -23.80 0.63 5.06
N THR A 250 -24.62 -0.27 5.57
CA THR A 250 -25.54 -0.05 6.69
C THR A 250 -24.81 0.48 7.92
N GLY A 251 -25.23 1.66 8.39
CA GLY A 251 -24.74 2.26 9.64
C GLY A 251 -23.38 2.94 9.54
N ILE A 252 -22.76 2.99 8.36
CA ILE A 252 -21.48 3.68 8.14
C ILE A 252 -21.68 4.90 7.26
N THR A 253 -21.26 6.07 7.74
CA THR A 253 -21.49 7.35 7.04
C THR A 253 -20.23 8.14 6.76
N ASN A 254 -19.13 7.89 7.48
CA ASN A 254 -17.88 8.65 7.36
C ASN A 254 -16.68 7.71 7.27
N PHE A 255 -16.05 7.66 6.09
CA PHE A 255 -14.87 6.84 5.80
C PHE A 255 -14.24 7.33 4.50
N ILE A 256 -12.94 7.12 4.29
CA ILE A 256 -12.22 7.81 3.22
C ILE A 256 -12.69 7.40 1.83
N MET A 257 -13.15 6.16 1.67
CA MET A 257 -13.68 5.66 0.40
C MET A 257 -15.07 6.20 0.05
N ASN A 258 -15.80 6.76 1.01
CA ASN A 258 -16.96 7.59 0.72
C ASN A 258 -16.49 9.04 0.53
N ALA A 259 -16.15 9.37 -0.72
CA ALA A 259 -15.50 10.62 -1.09
C ALA A 259 -16.18 11.85 -0.46
N GLY A 260 -15.39 12.69 0.20
CA GLY A 260 -15.88 13.91 0.87
C GLY A 260 -16.48 13.69 2.27
N SER A 261 -16.73 12.45 2.70
CA SER A 261 -17.23 12.17 4.06
C SER A 261 -16.13 12.13 5.13
N SER A 262 -14.88 11.88 4.74
CA SER A 262 -13.71 11.86 5.63
C SER A 262 -12.46 12.39 4.93
N THR A 263 -11.59 13.03 5.70
CA THR A 263 -10.25 13.48 5.25
C THR A 263 -9.13 12.60 5.80
N THR A 264 -9.47 11.52 6.51
CA THR A 264 -8.53 10.58 7.12
C THR A 264 -9.00 9.14 6.92
N ILE A 265 -8.06 8.20 6.86
CA ILE A 265 -8.37 6.75 6.88
C ILE A 265 -9.03 6.44 8.23
N THR A 266 -10.18 5.79 8.18
CA THR A 266 -10.97 5.40 9.35
C THR A 266 -10.80 3.92 9.69
N ASP A 267 -11.34 3.49 10.84
CA ASP A 267 -11.34 2.08 11.21
C ASP A 267 -12.11 1.22 10.19
N PHE A 268 -13.18 1.75 9.59
CA PHE A 268 -13.94 1.01 8.58
C PHE A 268 -13.10 0.77 7.32
N ASP A 269 -12.37 1.78 6.84
CA ASP A 269 -11.45 1.65 5.70
C ASP A 269 -10.39 0.56 5.93
N ILE A 270 -9.81 0.54 7.13
CA ILE A 270 -8.82 -0.46 7.53
C ILE A 270 -9.44 -1.87 7.54
N TRP A 271 -10.67 -2.00 8.03
CA TRP A 271 -11.36 -3.28 8.05
C TRP A 271 -11.76 -3.75 6.65
N MET A 272 -12.14 -2.86 5.74
CA MET A 272 -12.38 -3.21 4.34
C MET A 272 -11.09 -3.75 3.69
N MET A 273 -9.97 -3.06 3.87
CA MET A 273 -8.66 -3.52 3.37
C MET A 273 -8.29 -4.90 3.95
N ARG A 274 -8.45 -5.09 5.26
CA ARG A 274 -8.20 -6.38 5.91
C ARG A 274 -9.13 -7.49 5.42
N ASP A 275 -10.40 -7.18 5.17
CA ASP A 275 -11.35 -8.16 4.64
C ASP A 275 -10.96 -8.60 3.23
N PHE A 276 -10.52 -7.66 2.40
CA PHE A 276 -10.02 -7.99 1.07
C PHE A 276 -8.82 -8.94 1.15
N TRP A 277 -7.80 -8.60 1.96
CA TRP A 277 -6.64 -9.46 2.19
C TRP A 277 -7.04 -10.87 2.63
N ARG A 278 -8.01 -11.01 3.54
CA ARG A 278 -8.50 -12.31 4.02
C ARG A 278 -8.95 -13.23 2.88
N HIS A 279 -9.54 -12.70 1.82
CA HIS A 279 -10.03 -13.49 0.69
C HIS A 279 -8.93 -13.85 -0.30
N ILE A 280 -7.93 -12.98 -0.50
CA ILE A 280 -6.86 -13.21 -1.47
C ILE A 280 -5.61 -13.88 -0.90
N ALA A 281 -5.37 -13.83 0.42
CA ALA A 281 -4.11 -14.28 1.04
C ALA A 281 -3.72 -15.71 0.63
N SER A 282 -4.71 -16.59 0.45
CA SER A 282 -4.49 -18.00 0.10
C SER A 282 -3.77 -18.20 -1.23
N ARG A 283 -3.87 -17.27 -2.19
CA ARG A 283 -3.22 -17.39 -3.50
C ARG A 283 -1.70 -17.30 -3.44
N PHE A 284 -1.16 -16.70 -2.38
CA PHE A 284 0.29 -16.47 -2.25
C PHE A 284 1.04 -17.57 -1.50
N SER A 285 0.39 -18.67 -1.15
CA SER A 285 1.01 -19.76 -0.38
C SER A 285 1.72 -19.30 0.91
N VAL A 286 1.34 -18.13 1.45
CA VAL A 286 1.77 -17.66 2.78
C VAL A 286 1.40 -18.76 3.76
N ARG A 287 2.43 -19.40 4.34
CA ARG A 287 2.36 -20.73 4.98
C ARG A 287 1.00 -21.01 5.60
N LYS A 288 0.34 -22.07 5.09
CA LYS A 288 -0.87 -22.72 5.62
C LYS A 288 -1.29 -22.14 6.97
N LEU A 289 -2.33 -21.30 6.98
CA LEU A 289 -3.18 -21.07 8.14
C LEU A 289 -3.72 -22.44 8.57
N LYS A 290 -2.90 -23.19 9.31
CA LYS A 290 -3.21 -24.51 9.83
C LYS A 290 -4.33 -24.34 10.84
N ALA A 291 -5.54 -24.69 10.39
CA ALA A 291 -6.62 -25.22 11.20
C ALA A 291 -7.14 -24.32 12.34
N ARG A 292 -8.17 -23.52 12.05
CA ARG A 292 -9.38 -23.26 12.90
C ARG A 292 -10.14 -22.01 12.43
N ALA A 293 -10.67 -22.04 11.22
CA ALA A 293 -11.71 -21.09 10.80
C ALA A 293 -12.70 -21.78 9.85
N ILE A 294 -13.06 -23.03 10.16
CA ILE A 294 -14.31 -23.63 9.67
C ILE A 294 -15.29 -23.48 10.82
N GLY A 295 -15.84 -22.28 10.96
CA GLY A 295 -17.16 -22.10 11.54
C GLY A 295 -18.12 -22.04 10.36
N LYS A 296 -18.74 -23.18 10.03
CA LYS A 296 -19.92 -23.19 9.17
C LYS A 296 -20.97 -22.29 9.81
N PHE A 297 -21.55 -21.40 9.02
CA PHE A 297 -22.88 -20.88 9.31
C PHE A 297 -23.85 -21.71 8.47
N ASP A 298 -24.70 -22.46 9.17
CA ASP A 298 -26.07 -22.71 8.71
C ASP A 298 -26.87 -21.41 8.89
#